data_AF-A0A5R2N411-F1
#
_entry.id   AF-A0A5R2N411-F1
#
_cell.length_a   1.000
_cell.length_b   1.000
_cell.length_c   1.000
_cell.angle_alpha   90.00
_cell.angle_beta   90.00
_cell.angle_gamma   90.00
#
_symmetry.space_group_name_H-M   'P 1'
#
loop_
_entity.id
_entity.type
_entity.pdbx_description
1 polymer ?
#
loop_
_entity_poly.entity_id
_entity_poly.type
_entity_poly.pdbx_seq_one_letter_code
_entity_poly.pdbx_strand_id
1 'polypeptide(L)'
;FCTPGFVMSLYGLWMKSPDPSDAAIEKALQGNLCRCTGYEAIMRAAHAISSYGKAAKDPLAAERRDITTRLQSLRDGARIEIGSGRTRLVVPADADDFASVFEKEPTATVVAGSTDVGLWVTKHMRDISPAIFIGNLPGLCAVTEENGVISIGAGVTYTEAFSTLSKRIPAL
;
A
#
# COMPACT_ATOMS: atom_id res chain seq x y z
N PHE A 1 -8.59 -19.92 10.45
CA PHE A 1 -7.48 -19.82 9.48
C PHE A 1 -7.65 -18.60 8.58
N CYS A 2 -8.60 -18.56 7.64
CA CYS A 2 -8.78 -17.41 6.74
C CYS A 2 -9.48 -16.18 7.38
N THR A 3 -10.26 -16.39 8.45
CA THR A 3 -11.11 -15.35 9.06
C THR A 3 -10.40 -14.03 9.39
N PRO A 4 -9.16 -14.00 9.94
CA PRO A 4 -8.49 -12.73 10.23
C PRO A 4 -8.28 -11.86 8.99
N GLY A 5 -7.95 -12.45 7.83
CA GLY A 5 -7.79 -11.71 6.57
C GLY A 5 -9.09 -11.04 6.13
N PHE A 6 -10.19 -11.79 6.16
CA PHE A 6 -11.53 -11.26 5.86
C PHE A 6 -11.92 -10.13 6.83
N VAL A 7 -11.69 -10.30 8.13
CA VAL A 7 -11.99 -9.28 9.14
C VAL A 7 -11.21 -8.00 8.84
N MET A 8 -9.90 -8.07 8.58
CA MET A 8 -9.09 -6.88 8.32
C MET A 8 -9.46 -6.17 7.02
N SER A 9 -9.73 -6.92 5.94
CA SER A 9 -10.15 -6.34 4.65
C SER A 9 -11.51 -5.65 4.76
N LEU A 10 -12.49 -6.29 5.40
CA LEU A 10 -13.83 -5.71 5.58
C LEU A 10 -13.83 -4.56 6.58
N TYR A 11 -13.03 -4.65 7.65
CA TYR A 11 -12.87 -3.56 8.60
C TYR A 11 -12.26 -2.32 7.94
N GLY A 12 -11.20 -2.49 7.13
CA GLY A 12 -10.61 -1.39 6.37
C GLY A 12 -11.60 -0.75 5.39
N LEU A 13 -12.40 -1.56 4.70
CA LEU A 13 -13.49 -1.08 3.85
C LEU A 13 -14.53 -0.30 4.66
N TRP A 14 -15.05 -0.87 5.74
CA TRP A 14 -16.08 -0.28 6.59
C TRP A 14 -15.65 1.06 7.21
N MET A 15 -14.40 1.16 7.64
CA MET A 15 -13.84 2.42 8.16
C MET A 15 -13.77 3.53 7.11
N LYS A 16 -13.66 3.18 5.83
CA LYS A 16 -13.65 4.13 4.70
C LYS A 16 -15.04 4.41 4.15
N SER A 17 -15.88 3.39 4.06
CA SER A 17 -17.22 3.40 3.50
C SER A 17 -18.13 2.57 4.41
N PRO A 18 -18.78 3.19 5.40
CA PRO A 18 -19.60 2.47 6.36
C PRO A 18 -20.80 1.76 5.74
N ASP A 19 -21.30 2.19 4.58
CA ASP A 19 -22.38 1.52 3.86
C ASP A 19 -21.88 1.10 2.47
N PRO A 20 -21.06 0.05 2.37
CA PRO A 20 -20.45 -0.34 1.11
C PRO A 20 -21.44 -1.10 0.21
N SER A 21 -21.36 -0.88 -1.10
CA SER A 21 -22.08 -1.70 -2.07
C SER A 21 -21.48 -3.10 -2.20
N ASP A 22 -22.23 -4.05 -2.77
CA ASP A 22 -21.74 -5.41 -3.05
C ASP A 22 -20.43 -5.39 -3.84
N ALA A 23 -20.36 -4.58 -4.90
CA ALA A 23 -19.14 -4.45 -5.71
C ALA A 23 -17.93 -3.94 -4.90
N ALA A 24 -18.14 -3.07 -3.91
CA ALA A 24 -17.08 -2.60 -3.03
C ALA A 24 -16.63 -3.69 -2.04
N ILE A 25 -17.57 -4.48 -1.51
CA ILE A 25 -17.29 -5.63 -0.65
C ILE A 25 -16.49 -6.68 -1.43
N GLU A 26 -16.98 -7.08 -2.60
CA GLU A 26 -16.32 -8.06 -3.47
C GLU A 26 -14.90 -7.62 -3.81
N LYS A 27 -14.72 -6.35 -4.19
CA LYS A 27 -13.39 -5.78 -4.48
C LYS A 27 -12.46 -5.86 -3.26
N ALA A 28 -12.94 -5.54 -2.06
CA ALA A 28 -12.15 -5.66 -0.84
C ALA A 28 -11.77 -7.11 -0.51
N LEU A 29 -12.55 -8.09 -0.99
CA LEU A 29 -12.34 -9.51 -0.73
C LEU A 29 -11.50 -10.23 -1.81
N GLN A 30 -11.13 -9.58 -2.92
CA GLN A 30 -10.38 -10.21 -4.02
C GLN A 30 -9.05 -10.87 -3.60
N GLY A 31 -8.43 -10.40 -2.53
CA GLY A 31 -7.19 -10.98 -1.96
C GLY A 31 -7.40 -12.08 -0.92
N ASN A 32 -8.64 -12.46 -0.60
CA ASN A 32 -8.96 -13.38 0.50
C ASN A 32 -9.55 -14.70 0.01
N LEU A 33 -8.91 -15.81 0.39
CA LEU A 33 -9.34 -17.15 0.01
C LEU A 33 -10.04 -17.86 1.18
N CYS A 34 -11.26 -18.34 0.93
CA CYS A 34 -11.98 -19.22 1.84
C CYS A 34 -12.36 -20.51 1.14
N ARG A 35 -12.03 -21.65 1.76
CA ARG A 35 -12.39 -22.97 1.21
C ARG A 35 -13.65 -23.58 1.85
N CYS A 36 -14.13 -23.04 2.96
CA CYS A 36 -15.16 -23.70 3.77
C CYS A 36 -16.58 -23.12 3.61
N THR A 37 -16.73 -21.79 3.47
CA THR A 37 -18.03 -21.12 3.69
C THR A 37 -18.80 -20.79 2.41
N GLY A 38 -18.16 -20.87 1.24
CA GLY A 38 -18.78 -20.44 -0.02
C GLY A 38 -19.09 -18.93 -0.08
N TYR A 39 -18.45 -18.10 0.75
CA TYR A 39 -18.49 -16.62 0.78
C TYR A 39 -19.82 -15.96 1.17
N GLU A 40 -20.96 -16.58 0.93
CA GLU A 40 -22.29 -16.00 1.17
C GLU A 40 -22.50 -15.51 2.63
N ALA A 41 -22.07 -16.29 3.62
CA ALA A 41 -22.14 -15.86 5.03
C ALA A 41 -21.22 -14.65 5.35
N ILE A 42 -20.12 -14.49 4.62
CA ILE A 42 -19.18 -13.37 4.78
C ILE A 42 -19.78 -12.10 4.19
N MET A 43 -20.44 -12.19 3.03
CA MET A 43 -21.17 -11.07 2.42
C MET A 43 -22.26 -10.54 3.35
N ARG A 44 -23.07 -11.43 3.94
CA ARG A 44 -24.09 -11.01 4.92
C ARG A 44 -23.48 -10.30 6.13
N ALA A 45 -22.34 -10.77 6.63
CA ALA A 45 -21.66 -10.12 7.75
C ALA A 45 -21.13 -8.72 7.38
N ALA A 46 -20.62 -8.55 6.16
CA ALA A 46 -20.15 -7.27 5.64
C ALA A 46 -21.27 -6.22 5.58
N HIS A 47 -22.49 -6.62 5.21
CA HIS A 47 -23.67 -5.74 5.25
C HIS A 47 -24.14 -5.45 6.67
N ALA A 48 -24.13 -6.47 7.53
CA ALA A 48 -24.74 -6.35 8.84
C ALA A 48 -23.95 -5.46 9.81
N ILE A 49 -22.62 -5.29 9.63
CA ILE A 49 -21.76 -4.59 10.60
C ILE A 49 -22.24 -3.16 10.92
N SER A 50 -22.78 -2.45 9.95
CA SER A 50 -23.26 -1.07 10.12
C SER A 50 -24.58 -0.94 10.87
N SER A 51 -25.27 -2.05 11.08
CA SER A 51 -26.41 -2.14 12.00
C SER A 51 -25.97 -2.37 13.45
N TYR A 52 -24.79 -2.97 13.68
CA TYR A 52 -24.25 -3.26 15.02
C TYR A 52 -23.36 -2.14 15.56
N GLY A 53 -22.64 -1.44 14.67
CA GLY A 53 -21.67 -0.41 15.05
C GLY A 53 -21.70 0.79 14.11
N LYS A 54 -21.11 1.90 14.56
CA LYS A 54 -20.89 3.08 13.71
C LYS A 54 -19.39 3.31 13.60
N ALA A 55 -18.84 3.36 12.38
CA ALA A 55 -17.41 3.58 12.14
C ALA A 55 -16.89 4.86 12.83
N ALA A 56 -17.72 5.90 12.90
CA ALA A 56 -17.39 7.15 13.59
C ALA A 56 -17.19 7.02 15.12
N LYS A 57 -17.66 5.92 15.72
CA LYS A 57 -17.47 5.61 17.15
C LYS A 57 -16.32 4.63 17.40
N ASP A 58 -15.66 4.17 16.35
CA ASP A 58 -14.53 3.26 16.47
C ASP A 58 -13.32 3.99 17.10
N PRO A 59 -12.57 3.37 18.04
CA PRO A 59 -11.38 3.98 18.63
C PRO A 59 -10.36 4.47 17.59
N LEU A 60 -10.21 3.74 16.48
CA LEU A 60 -9.32 4.14 15.39
C LEU A 60 -9.77 5.45 14.74
N ALA A 61 -11.07 5.72 14.66
CA ALA A 61 -11.57 7.01 14.16
C ALA A 61 -11.27 8.14 15.16
N ALA A 62 -11.43 7.89 16.46
CA ALA A 62 -11.18 8.87 17.50
C ALA A 62 -9.70 9.27 17.60
N GLU A 63 -8.79 8.31 17.54
CA GLU A 63 -7.35 8.54 17.75
C GLU A 63 -6.60 8.92 16.48
N ARG A 64 -7.20 8.74 15.29
CA ARG A 64 -6.52 8.92 13.98
C ARG A 64 -5.80 10.24 13.87
N ARG A 65 -6.43 11.34 14.29
CA ARG A 65 -5.87 12.69 14.16
C ARG A 65 -4.60 12.85 14.98
N ASP A 66 -4.65 12.42 16.24
CA ASP A 66 -3.56 12.61 17.20
C ASP A 66 -2.37 11.71 16.86
N ILE A 67 -2.64 10.44 16.48
CA ILE A 67 -1.60 9.52 16.00
C ILE A 67 -0.96 10.05 14.71
N THR A 68 -1.75 10.53 13.76
CA THR A 68 -1.23 11.11 12.51
C THR A 68 -0.31 12.30 12.80
N THR A 69 -0.73 13.20 13.70
CA THR A 69 0.04 14.38 14.09
C THR A 69 1.38 13.96 14.72
N ARG A 70 1.36 12.98 15.63
CA ARG A 70 2.56 12.44 16.27
C ARG A 70 3.51 11.78 15.25
N LEU A 71 2.98 11.01 14.31
CA LEU A 71 3.80 10.39 13.26
C LEU A 71 4.43 11.44 12.34
N GLN A 72 3.69 12.51 12.01
CA GLN A 72 4.22 13.63 11.22
C GLN A 72 5.32 14.38 11.97
N SER A 73 5.21 14.58 13.28
CA SER A 73 6.25 15.25 14.07
C SER A 73 7.55 14.43 14.21
N LEU A 74 7.48 13.12 14.00
CA LEU A 74 8.66 12.24 14.01
C LEU A 74 9.41 12.25 12.67
N ARG A 75 8.83 12.84 11.61
CA ARG A 75 9.44 12.87 10.29
C ARG A 75 10.39 14.07 10.19
N ASP A 76 11.67 13.82 10.42
CA ASP A 76 12.76 14.79 10.34
C ASP A 76 13.34 14.97 8.93
N GLY A 77 12.93 14.12 7.98
CA GLY A 77 13.41 14.13 6.60
C GLY A 77 14.82 13.55 6.45
N ALA A 78 15.34 12.86 7.47
CA ALA A 78 16.64 12.21 7.37
C ALA A 78 16.54 10.86 6.65
N ARG A 79 17.63 10.48 5.98
CA ARG A 79 17.82 9.12 5.47
C ARG A 79 17.89 8.14 6.65
N ILE A 80 17.25 6.98 6.50
CA ILE A 80 17.39 5.88 7.45
C ILE A 80 18.31 4.82 6.85
N GLU A 81 19.33 4.42 7.59
CA GLU A 81 20.16 3.25 7.26
C GLU A 81 20.08 2.24 8.41
N ILE A 82 19.76 0.99 8.09
CA ILE A 82 19.70 -0.11 9.05
C ILE A 82 20.71 -1.17 8.61
N GLY A 83 21.59 -1.58 9.52
CA GLY A 83 22.68 -2.51 9.21
C GLY A 83 23.93 -1.80 8.68
N SER A 84 24.85 -2.55 8.07
CA SER A 84 26.11 -2.01 7.56
C SER A 84 26.65 -2.82 6.36
N GLY A 85 27.50 -2.19 5.54
CA GLY A 85 28.10 -2.83 4.38
C GLY A 85 27.06 -3.43 3.43
N ARG A 86 27.27 -4.68 3.01
CA ARG A 86 26.42 -5.36 2.03
C ARG A 86 25.05 -5.77 2.57
N THR A 87 24.83 -5.80 3.88
CA THR A 87 23.56 -6.23 4.51
C THR A 87 22.67 -5.06 4.91
N ARG A 88 22.98 -3.85 4.44
CA ARG A 88 22.24 -2.64 4.82
C ARG A 88 20.93 -2.49 4.04
N LEU A 89 19.94 -1.93 4.73
CA LEU A 89 18.74 -1.34 4.16
C LEU A 89 18.91 0.18 4.19
N VAL A 90 18.65 0.82 3.05
CA VAL A 90 18.62 2.27 2.93
C VAL A 90 17.19 2.71 2.61
N VAL A 91 16.67 3.68 3.38
CA VAL A 91 15.44 4.39 3.08
C VAL A 91 15.83 5.85 2.82
N PRO A 92 15.88 6.28 1.54
CA PRO A 92 16.28 7.63 1.19
C PRO A 92 15.34 8.69 1.77
N ALA A 93 15.89 9.86 2.03
CA ALA A 93 15.12 11.02 2.49
C ALA A 93 14.12 11.51 1.43
N ASP A 94 14.57 11.57 0.19
CA ASP A 94 13.84 12.05 -0.99
C ASP A 94 14.41 11.44 -2.29
N ALA A 95 13.96 11.94 -3.44
CA ALA A 95 14.36 11.42 -4.75
C ALA A 95 15.82 11.76 -5.11
N ASP A 96 16.35 12.90 -4.65
CA ASP A 96 17.72 13.32 -4.91
C ASP A 96 18.70 12.50 -4.05
N ASP A 97 18.30 12.25 -2.80
CA ASP A 97 19.02 11.35 -1.90
C ASP A 97 19.05 9.92 -2.45
N PHE A 98 17.92 9.44 -3.00
CA PHE A 98 17.86 8.15 -3.70
C PHE A 98 18.85 8.10 -4.87
N ALA A 99 18.83 9.10 -5.75
CA ALA A 99 19.76 9.16 -6.88
C ALA A 99 21.22 9.13 -6.42
N SER A 100 21.54 9.88 -5.36
CA SER A 100 22.88 9.93 -4.77
C SER A 100 23.34 8.61 -4.16
N VAL A 101 22.42 7.81 -3.60
CA VAL A 101 22.73 6.45 -3.11
C VAL A 101 22.94 5.51 -4.28
N PHE A 102 22.02 5.53 -5.25
CA PHE A 102 22.01 4.59 -6.36
C PHE A 102 23.20 4.80 -7.31
N GLU A 103 23.65 6.04 -7.50
CA GLU A 103 24.88 6.34 -8.25
C GLU A 103 26.12 5.69 -7.62
N LYS A 104 26.18 5.65 -6.27
CA LYS A 104 27.29 5.03 -5.54
C LYS A 104 27.17 3.50 -5.48
N GLU A 105 25.95 2.97 -5.52
CA GLU A 105 25.65 1.53 -5.43
C GLU A 105 24.67 1.09 -6.51
N PRO A 106 25.08 1.07 -7.79
CA PRO A 106 24.18 0.81 -8.93
C PRO A 106 23.65 -0.64 -8.95
N THR A 107 24.23 -1.54 -8.16
CA THR A 107 23.80 -2.94 -8.03
C THR A 107 22.85 -3.16 -6.85
N ALA A 108 22.54 -2.13 -6.05
CA ALA A 108 21.61 -2.25 -4.94
C ALA A 108 20.19 -2.59 -5.46
N THR A 109 19.48 -3.45 -4.74
CA THR A 109 18.11 -3.80 -5.14
C THR A 109 17.16 -2.68 -4.75
N VAL A 110 16.53 -2.04 -5.73
CA VAL A 110 15.47 -1.06 -5.48
C VAL A 110 14.17 -1.79 -5.16
N VAL A 111 13.54 -1.44 -4.05
CA VAL A 111 12.33 -2.09 -3.54
C VAL A 111 11.23 -1.05 -3.31
N ALA A 112 10.07 -1.25 -3.93
CA ALA A 112 8.85 -0.48 -3.67
C ALA A 112 7.82 -1.36 -2.94
N GLY A 113 6.75 -1.78 -3.61
CA GLY A 113 5.69 -2.62 -3.02
C GLY A 113 6.12 -4.05 -2.64
N SER A 114 7.30 -4.51 -3.09
CA SER A 114 7.87 -5.83 -2.78
C SER A 114 7.04 -7.05 -3.24
N THR A 115 6.03 -6.84 -4.09
CA THR A 115 5.15 -7.93 -4.59
C THR A 115 5.86 -8.85 -5.58
N ASP A 116 6.98 -8.41 -6.15
CA ASP A 116 7.92 -9.13 -7.00
C ASP A 116 9.17 -9.56 -6.23
N VAL A 117 9.88 -8.61 -5.61
CA VAL A 117 11.12 -8.83 -4.87
C VAL A 117 10.91 -9.81 -3.70
N GLY A 118 9.74 -9.78 -3.05
CA GLY A 118 9.39 -10.73 -1.99
C GLY A 118 9.40 -12.19 -2.47
N LEU A 119 9.06 -12.45 -3.75
CA LEU A 119 9.15 -13.79 -4.33
C LEU A 119 10.60 -14.20 -4.61
N TRP A 120 11.49 -13.27 -4.93
CA TRP A 120 12.92 -13.55 -5.09
C TRP A 120 13.51 -14.10 -3.81
N VAL A 121 13.15 -13.52 -2.67
CA VAL A 121 13.59 -13.99 -1.36
C VAL A 121 12.92 -15.31 -1.00
N THR A 122 11.58 -15.37 -1.04
CA THR A 122 10.83 -16.50 -0.46
C THR A 122 10.73 -17.74 -1.35
N LYS A 123 10.85 -17.59 -2.67
CA LYS A 123 10.74 -18.70 -3.65
C LYS A 123 12.04 -18.98 -4.38
N HIS A 124 12.86 -17.97 -4.61
CA HIS A 124 14.12 -18.13 -5.34
C HIS A 124 15.36 -18.07 -4.42
N MET A 125 15.17 -17.86 -3.11
CA MET A 125 16.24 -17.79 -2.12
C MET A 125 17.36 -16.82 -2.52
N ARG A 126 17.01 -15.72 -3.19
CA ARG A 126 17.96 -14.70 -3.65
C ARG A 126 18.29 -13.74 -2.52
N ASP A 127 19.58 -13.42 -2.38
CA ASP A 127 20.02 -12.26 -1.62
C ASP A 127 19.70 -10.99 -2.42
N ILE A 128 19.07 -10.02 -1.77
CA ILE A 128 18.66 -8.74 -2.35
C ILE A 128 19.47 -7.57 -1.78
N SER A 129 20.43 -7.85 -0.90
CA SER A 129 21.16 -6.83 -0.14
C SER A 129 22.37 -6.31 -0.93
N PRO A 130 22.67 -4.99 -0.86
CA PRO A 130 21.94 -3.96 -0.12
C PRO A 130 20.61 -3.60 -0.82
N ALA A 131 19.61 -3.24 -0.03
CA ALA A 131 18.29 -2.87 -0.53
C ALA A 131 18.03 -1.38 -0.31
N ILE A 132 17.44 -0.72 -1.32
CA ILE A 132 16.99 0.67 -1.25
C ILE A 132 15.47 0.70 -1.33
N PHE A 133 14.80 1.06 -0.24
CA PHE A 133 13.34 1.15 -0.20
C PHE A 133 12.88 2.53 -0.66
N ILE A 134 12.08 2.59 -1.72
CA ILE A 134 11.62 3.84 -2.36
C ILE A 134 10.13 4.13 -2.15
N GLY A 135 9.41 3.28 -1.40
CA GLY A 135 7.95 3.42 -1.22
C GLY A 135 7.52 4.65 -0.41
N ASN A 136 8.47 5.36 0.21
CA ASN A 136 8.24 6.57 1.00
C ASN A 136 8.53 7.87 0.22
N LEU A 137 8.94 7.81 -1.05
CA LEU A 137 9.45 8.96 -1.80
C LEU A 137 8.33 9.67 -2.57
N PRO A 138 7.76 10.78 -2.04
CA PRO A 138 6.64 11.47 -2.70
C PRO A 138 7.00 12.01 -4.08
N GLY A 139 8.28 12.35 -4.32
CA GLY A 139 8.78 12.78 -5.62
C GLY A 139 8.64 11.74 -6.75
N LEU A 140 8.38 10.48 -6.40
CA LEU A 140 8.13 9.39 -7.36
C LEU A 140 6.64 9.05 -7.53
N CYS A 141 5.74 9.69 -6.78
CA CYS A 141 4.32 9.32 -6.71
C CYS A 141 3.39 10.29 -7.46
N ALA A 142 3.91 11.05 -8.43
CA ALA A 142 3.11 11.99 -9.21
C ALA A 142 2.42 11.30 -10.40
N VAL A 143 1.17 11.70 -10.66
CA VAL A 143 0.48 11.45 -11.93
C VAL A 143 0.12 12.79 -12.54
N THR A 144 0.66 13.10 -13.71
CA THR A 144 0.37 14.35 -14.43
C THR A 144 -0.19 14.06 -15.81
N GLU A 145 -0.99 15.00 -16.32
CA GLU A 145 -1.53 14.95 -17.68
C GLU A 145 -1.28 16.29 -18.37
N GLU A 146 -0.49 16.28 -19.45
CA GLU A 146 -0.17 17.47 -20.24
C GLU A 146 -0.21 17.11 -21.73
N ASN A 147 -0.89 17.93 -22.54
CA ASN A 147 -0.99 17.76 -23.99
C ASN A 147 -1.42 16.34 -24.44
N GLY A 148 -2.29 15.68 -23.66
CA GLY A 148 -2.78 14.32 -23.93
C GLY A 148 -1.80 13.20 -23.56
N VAL A 149 -0.66 13.52 -22.93
CA VAL A 149 0.29 12.55 -22.40
C VAL A 149 0.07 12.42 -20.89
N ILE A 150 -0.11 11.18 -20.43
CA ILE A 150 -0.16 10.88 -18.99
C ILE A 150 1.23 10.39 -18.57
N SER A 151 1.83 11.10 -17.63
CA SER A 151 3.08 10.70 -16.98
C SER A 151 2.76 10.10 -15.62
N ILE A 152 3.23 8.88 -15.38
CA ILE A 152 3.04 8.15 -14.13
C ILE A 152 4.40 7.93 -13.49
N GLY A 153 4.58 8.48 -12.29
CA GLY A 153 5.79 8.28 -11.50
C GLY A 153 5.98 6.83 -11.07
N ALA A 154 7.23 6.40 -10.92
CA ALA A 154 7.58 5.01 -10.61
C ALA A 154 7.09 4.52 -9.23
N GLY A 155 6.77 5.43 -8.32
CA GLY A 155 6.22 5.14 -6.99
C GLY A 155 4.70 5.10 -6.94
N VAL A 156 4.00 5.44 -8.02
CA VAL A 156 2.53 5.42 -8.08
C VAL A 156 2.02 3.98 -8.01
N THR A 157 1.09 3.71 -7.09
CA THR A 157 0.46 2.40 -6.98
C THR A 157 -0.56 2.17 -8.11
N TYR A 158 -0.81 0.90 -8.45
CA TYR A 158 -1.88 0.56 -9.40
C TYR A 158 -3.25 1.13 -8.99
N THR A 159 -3.54 1.18 -7.68
CA THR A 159 -4.79 1.75 -7.16
C THR A 159 -4.91 3.24 -7.44
N GLU A 160 -3.82 4.00 -7.29
CA GLU A 160 -3.80 5.44 -7.56
C GLU A 160 -3.91 5.71 -9.07
N ALA A 161 -3.10 5.00 -9.87
CA ALA A 161 -3.09 5.13 -11.33
C ALA A 161 -4.46 4.78 -11.96
N PHE A 162 -5.17 3.79 -11.41
CA PHE A 162 -6.44 3.29 -11.94
C PHE A 162 -7.48 4.42 -12.12
N SER A 163 -7.57 5.35 -11.17
CA SER A 163 -8.54 6.45 -11.23
C SER A 163 -8.35 7.41 -12.41
N THR A 164 -7.11 7.55 -12.87
CA THR A 164 -6.76 8.37 -14.04
C THR A 164 -6.92 7.57 -15.32
N LEU A 165 -6.45 6.31 -15.33
CA LEU A 165 -6.46 5.45 -16.51
C LEU A 165 -7.89 5.06 -16.93
N SER A 166 -8.78 4.74 -16.00
CA SER A 166 -10.17 4.34 -16.32
C SER A 166 -10.99 5.43 -17.01
N LYS A 167 -10.62 6.70 -16.85
CA LYS A 167 -11.25 7.82 -17.58
C LYS A 167 -10.89 7.86 -19.07
N ARG A 168 -9.77 7.23 -19.45
CA ARG A 168 -9.21 7.28 -20.82
C ARG A 168 -9.29 5.95 -21.54
N ILE A 169 -9.35 4.85 -20.80
CA ILE A 169 -9.37 3.49 -21.33
C ILE A 169 -10.71 2.86 -20.92
N PRO A 170 -11.74 2.89 -21.78
CA PRO A 170 -13.09 2.43 -21.44
C PRO A 170 -13.20 0.96 -21.02
N ALA A 171 -12.17 0.15 -21.30
CA ALA A 171 -12.11 -1.25 -20.91
C ALA A 171 -11.65 -1.47 -19.45
N LEU A 172 -11.22 -0.41 -18.75
CA LEU A 172 -10.78 -0.43 -17.35
C LEU A 172 -11.87 0.01 -16.38
#